data_AF-A0AA51QRC1-F1
#
_entry.id   AF-A0AA51QRC1-F1
#
_cell.length_a   1.000
_cell.length_b   1.000
_cell.length_c   1.000
_cell.angle_alpha   90.00
_cell.angle_beta   90.00
_cell.angle_gamma   90.00
#
_symmetry.space_group_name_H-M   'P 1'
#
loop_
_entity.id
_entity.type
_entity.pdbx_description
1 polymer ?
#
loop_
_entity_poly.entity_id
_entity_poly.type
_entity_poly.pdbx_seq_one_letter_code
_entity_poly.pdbx_strand_id
1 'polypeptide(L)'
;MSGAKCDGRIGLPREESPTLSPVCLEYENGSISIHPAGEGKKIGTLEENPRCCVEVDITRGPIPVEDPCKGEMRYRSVVCQGTARFVEDDPGKQAALDCILRYRSSAGSG
;
A
#
# COMPACT_ATOMS: atom_id res chain seq x y z
N MET A 1 8.52 -15.02 -6.63
CA MET A 1 7.94 -13.80 -7.24
C MET A 1 8.70 -12.63 -6.64
N SER A 2 9.59 -11.98 -7.41
CA SER A 2 10.39 -10.83 -6.95
C SER A 2 9.88 -9.58 -7.68
N GLY A 3 9.71 -8.47 -6.94
CA GLY A 3 9.44 -7.13 -7.51
C GLY A 3 8.01 -6.83 -7.93
N ALA A 4 6.98 -7.38 -7.27
CA ALA A 4 5.60 -7.01 -7.56
C ALA A 4 5.29 -5.62 -6.99
N LYS A 5 5.06 -4.64 -7.88
CA LYS A 5 4.72 -3.25 -7.57
C LYS A 5 3.24 -3.02 -7.84
N CYS A 6 2.53 -2.40 -6.91
CA CYS A 6 1.07 -2.20 -7.01
C CYS A 6 0.61 -0.96 -6.25
N ASP A 7 -0.57 -0.45 -6.61
CA ASP A 7 -1.30 0.50 -5.80
C ASP A 7 -2.05 -0.24 -4.70
N GLY A 8 -1.99 0.29 -3.48
CA GLY A 8 -2.68 -0.27 -2.32
C GLY A 8 -3.13 0.81 -1.35
N ARG A 9 -3.59 0.40 -0.17
CA ARG A 9 -4.01 1.32 0.89
C ARG A 9 -3.27 0.98 2.18
N ILE A 10 -2.84 2.01 2.89
CA ILE A 10 -2.33 1.88 4.26
C ILE A 10 -3.34 2.43 5.26
N GLY A 11 -3.71 1.59 6.22
CA GLY A 11 -4.49 1.95 7.40
C GLY A 11 -3.56 2.23 8.57
N LEU A 12 -3.74 3.39 9.20
CA LEU A 12 -2.96 3.83 10.36
C LEU A 12 -3.88 4.12 11.55
N PRO A 13 -3.48 3.74 12.78
CA PRO A 13 -4.24 4.04 13.98
C PRO A 13 -4.20 5.54 14.27
N ARG A 14 -5.32 6.08 14.76
CA ARG A 14 -5.43 7.41 15.36
C ARG A 14 -6.39 7.32 16.53
N GLU A 15 -6.28 8.26 17.46
CA GLU A 15 -7.07 8.24 18.71
C GLU A 15 -8.58 8.24 18.45
N GLU A 16 -9.06 9.11 17.56
CA GLU A 16 -10.50 9.25 17.30
C GLU A 16 -11.00 8.33 16.17
N SER A 17 -10.23 8.18 15.09
CA SER A 17 -10.64 7.37 13.94
C SER A 17 -9.46 7.00 13.03
N PRO A 18 -9.30 5.72 12.64
CA PRO A 18 -8.20 5.29 11.80
C PRO A 18 -8.19 6.02 10.45
N THR A 19 -6.99 6.31 9.94
CA THR A 19 -6.84 6.91 8.62
C THR A 19 -6.53 5.85 7.59
N LEU A 20 -7.14 5.95 6.41
CA LEU A 20 -6.84 5.13 5.24
C LEU A 20 -6.31 6.03 4.12
N SER A 21 -5.19 5.67 3.50
CA SER A 21 -4.62 6.47 2.41
C SER A 21 -4.06 5.58 1.30
N PRO A 22 -4.23 5.97 0.02
CA PRO A 22 -3.63 5.25 -1.10
C PRO A 22 -2.10 5.39 -1.06
N VAL A 23 -1.41 4.31 -1.42
CA VAL A 23 0.05 4.25 -1.47
C VAL A 23 0.51 3.43 -2.67
N CYS A 24 1.60 3.85 -3.31
CA CYS A 24 2.37 2.96 -4.17
C CYS A 24 3.27 2.11 -3.28
N LEU A 25 3.23 0.80 -3.47
CA LEU A 25 3.98 -0.14 -2.66
C LEU A 25 4.66 -1.22 -3.50
N GLU A 26 5.68 -1.81 -2.92
CA GLU A 26 6.40 -2.95 -3.47
C GLU A 26 6.45 -4.07 -2.44
N TYR A 27 6.24 -5.30 -2.92
CA TYR A 27 6.39 -6.50 -2.10
C TYR A 27 7.62 -7.30 -2.54
N GLU A 28 8.52 -7.54 -1.59
CA GLU A 28 9.69 -8.37 -1.78
C GLU A 28 10.03 -9.16 -0.50
N ASN A 29 10.22 -10.47 -0.63
CA ASN A 29 10.69 -11.36 0.44
C ASN A 29 9.92 -11.19 1.77
N GLY A 30 8.59 -11.11 1.72
CA GLY A 30 7.76 -10.96 2.91
C GLY A 30 7.67 -9.53 3.47
N SER A 31 8.37 -8.57 2.85
CA SER A 31 8.37 -7.16 3.26
C SER A 31 7.60 -6.29 2.28
N ILE A 32 6.87 -5.31 2.81
CA ILE A 32 6.20 -4.27 2.03
C ILE A 32 6.98 -2.97 2.21
N SER A 33 7.42 -2.39 1.10
CA SER A 33 8.11 -1.11 1.04
C SER A 33 7.17 -0.06 0.46
N ILE A 34 7.06 1.09 1.14
CA ILE A 34 6.28 2.24 0.69
C ILE A 34 7.24 3.42 0.64
N HIS A 35 7.15 4.26 -0.39
CA HIS A 35 7.86 5.53 -0.42
C HIS A 35 6.89 6.68 -0.16
N PRO A 36 6.69 7.06 1.11
CA PRO A 36 5.95 8.26 1.45
C PRO A 36 6.75 9.53 1.10
N ALA A 37 6.05 10.65 0.88
CA ALA A 37 6.67 11.96 1.06
C ALA A 37 7.26 12.04 2.49
N GLY A 38 8.49 12.54 2.63
CA GLY A 38 9.29 12.52 3.86
C GLY A 38 8.70 13.27 5.06
N GLU A 39 7.57 13.95 4.86
CA GLU A 39 6.81 14.62 5.90
C GLU A 39 5.30 14.39 5.73
N GLY A 40 4.54 14.80 6.74
CA GLY A 40 3.08 14.81 6.75
C GLY A 40 2.44 13.79 7.69
N LYS A 41 1.11 13.85 7.78
CA LYS A 41 0.32 13.16 8.83
C LYS A 41 0.64 11.67 8.98
N LYS A 42 0.85 10.95 7.88
CA LYS A 42 1.20 9.52 7.88
C LYS A 42 2.54 9.21 8.59
N ILE A 43 3.54 10.08 8.41
CA ILE A 43 4.87 9.92 9.03
C ILE A 43 4.74 10.12 10.54
N GLY A 44 4.17 11.24 10.98
CA GLY A 44 3.95 11.50 12.40
C GLY A 44 3.12 10.41 13.09
N THR A 45 2.11 9.84 12.40
CA THR A 45 1.35 8.70 12.96
C THR A 45 2.24 7.49 13.21
N LEU A 46 3.12 7.18 12.27
CA LEU A 46 3.98 6.00 12.33
C LEU A 46 5.14 6.18 13.31
N GLU A 47 5.57 7.42 13.55
CA GLU A 47 6.49 7.78 14.63
C GLU A 47 5.87 7.56 16.01
N GLU A 48 4.60 7.96 16.19
CA GLU A 48 3.85 7.79 17.44
C GLU A 48 3.40 6.33 17.67
N ASN A 49 2.92 5.66 16.62
CA ASN A 49 2.39 4.30 16.66
C ASN A 49 2.72 3.56 15.36
N PRO A 50 3.73 2.67 15.37
CA PRO A 50 4.20 2.04 14.14
C PRO A 50 3.28 0.92 13.65
N ARG A 51 2.19 0.60 14.36
CA ARG A 51 1.23 -0.42 13.90
C ARG A 51 0.49 0.07 12.66
N CYS A 52 0.39 -0.78 11.66
CA CYS A 52 -0.30 -0.46 10.41
C CYS A 52 -1.00 -1.67 9.80
N CYS A 53 -1.94 -1.40 8.92
CA CYS A 53 -2.54 -2.39 8.03
C CYS A 53 -2.28 -1.98 6.57
N VAL A 54 -2.03 -2.94 5.69
CA VAL A 54 -1.89 -2.70 4.25
C VAL A 54 -2.86 -3.60 3.50
N GLU A 55 -3.59 -3.03 2.56
CA GLU A 55 -4.50 -3.75 1.66
C GLU A 55 -4.06 -3.57 0.21
N VAL A 56 -4.11 -4.66 -0.56
CA VAL A 56 -4.10 -4.63 -2.03
C VAL A 56 -5.27 -5.49 -2.51
N ASP A 57 -6.06 -4.96 -3.44
CA ASP A 57 -7.19 -5.66 -4.03
C ASP A 57 -7.23 -5.52 -5.56
N ILE A 58 -7.87 -6.48 -6.21
CA ILE A 58 -8.23 -6.41 -7.63
C ILE A 58 -9.70 -6.79 -7.73
N THR A 59 -10.52 -5.86 -8.19
CA THR A 59 -11.94 -6.07 -8.48
C THR A 59 -12.16 -6.43 -9.95
N ARG A 60 -13.02 -7.42 -10.22
CA ARG A 60 -13.34 -7.97 -11.55
C ARG A 60 -14.82 -7.85 -11.93
N GLY A 61 -15.53 -6.93 -11.28
CA GLY A 61 -16.94 -6.62 -11.57
C GLY A 61 -17.95 -7.51 -10.81
N PRO A 62 -19.26 -7.22 -10.99
CA PRO A 62 -20.33 -7.92 -10.31
C PRO A 62 -20.52 -9.34 -10.84
N ILE A 63 -21.03 -10.21 -9.98
CA ILE A 63 -21.55 -11.53 -10.36
C ILE A 63 -23.02 -11.31 -10.77
N PRO A 64 -23.42 -11.68 -12.01
CA PRO A 64 -24.81 -11.58 -12.44
C PRO A 64 -25.73 -12.44 -11.56
N VAL A 65 -26.81 -11.85 -11.05
CA VAL A 65 -27.82 -12.52 -10.22
C VAL A 65 -29.22 -12.06 -10.61
N GLU A 66 -30.21 -12.92 -10.42
CA GLU A 66 -31.63 -12.60 -10.69
C GLU A 66 -32.25 -11.73 -9.59
N ASP A 67 -31.83 -11.92 -8.33
CA ASP A 67 -32.24 -11.15 -7.17
C ASP A 67 -31.15 -10.11 -6.82
N PRO A 68 -31.39 -8.80 -7.01
CA PRO A 68 -30.40 -7.75 -6.75
C PRO A 68 -29.89 -7.73 -5.31
N CYS A 69 -30.67 -8.22 -4.34
CA CYS A 69 -30.28 -8.29 -2.93
C CYS A 69 -29.20 -9.35 -2.66
N LYS A 70 -28.94 -10.24 -3.62
CA LYS A 70 -27.91 -11.29 -3.55
C LYS A 70 -26.69 -10.97 -4.43
N GLY A 71 -26.56 -9.72 -4.87
CA GLY A 71 -25.43 -9.28 -5.69
C GLY A 71 -24.10 -9.45 -4.95
N GLU A 72 -23.11 -10.00 -5.65
CA GLU A 72 -21.74 -10.18 -5.15
C GLU A 72 -20.74 -9.57 -6.14
N MET A 73 -19.52 -9.29 -5.67
CA MET A 73 -18.42 -8.80 -6.50
C MET A 73 -17.34 -9.86 -6.62
N ARG A 74 -16.80 -10.06 -7.83
CA ARG A 74 -15.57 -10.84 -8.00
C ARG A 74 -14.41 -9.96 -7.59
N TYR A 75 -13.69 -10.33 -6.54
CA TYR A 75 -12.44 -9.66 -6.18
C TYR A 75 -11.41 -10.67 -5.65
N ARG A 76 -10.15 -10.25 -5.62
CA ARG A 76 -9.09 -10.90 -4.85
C ARG A 76 -8.40 -9.83 -4.05
N SER A 77 -8.20 -10.07 -2.76
CA SER A 77 -7.49 -9.13 -1.89
C SER A 77 -6.50 -9.84 -0.99
N VAL A 78 -5.51 -9.07 -0.54
CA VAL A 78 -4.60 -9.44 0.53
C VAL A 78 -4.61 -8.30 1.54
N VAL A 79 -4.76 -8.65 2.82
CA VAL A 79 -4.70 -7.72 3.94
C VAL A 79 -3.57 -8.16 4.85
N CYS A 80 -2.61 -7.27 5.08
CA CYS A 80 -1.44 -7.49 5.92
C CYS A 80 -1.50 -6.57 7.14
N GLN A 81 -1.35 -7.12 8.33
CA GLN A 81 -1.14 -6.34 9.55
C GLN A 81 0.31 -6.45 9.98
N GLY A 82 0.88 -5.35 10.48
CA GLY A 82 2.28 -5.34 10.88
C GLY A 82 2.72 -4.07 11.56
N THR A 83 4.03 -3.90 11.62
CA THR A 83 4.70 -2.75 12.23
C THR A 83 5.64 -2.13 11.21
N ALA A 84 5.45 -0.84 10.92
CA ALA A 84 6.32 -0.10 10.04
C ALA A 84 7.65 0.20 10.72
N ARG A 85 8.72 0.24 9.93
CA ARG A 85 10.04 0.70 10.37
C ARG A 85 10.53 1.76 9.38
N PHE A 86 11.07 2.86 9.90
CA PHE A 86 11.77 3.84 9.08
C PHE A 86 13.16 3.29 8.74
N VAL A 87 13.53 3.36 7.46
CA VAL A 87 14.87 2.98 7.00
C VAL A 87 15.66 4.27 6.83
N GLU A 88 16.42 4.64 7.87
CA GLU A 88 17.10 5.94 7.93
C GLU A 88 18.49 5.92 7.27
N ASP A 89 19.26 4.85 7.46
CA ASP A 89 20.60 4.63 6.91
C ASP A 89 20.64 3.33 6.10
N ASP A 90 20.79 3.40 4.77
CA ASP A 90 21.41 2.34 3.94
C ASP A 90 21.32 2.64 2.42
N PRO A 91 22.27 2.19 1.57
CA PRO A 91 22.06 1.94 0.13
C PRO A 91 20.72 1.27 -0.25
N GLY A 92 20.07 0.55 0.68
CA GLY A 92 18.71 0.04 0.55
C GLY A 92 17.62 1.11 0.34
N LYS A 93 17.82 2.34 0.83
CA LYS A 93 16.94 3.49 0.55
C LYS A 93 17.01 3.87 -0.92
N GLN A 94 18.21 3.84 -1.49
CA GLN A 94 18.47 4.09 -2.91
C GLN A 94 17.91 2.96 -3.78
N ALA A 95 18.08 1.69 -3.38
CA ALA A 95 17.48 0.56 -4.08
C ALA A 95 15.94 0.62 -4.06
N ALA A 96 15.32 0.90 -2.91
CA ALA A 96 13.87 1.05 -2.79
C ALA A 96 13.33 2.28 -3.54
N LEU A 97 14.07 3.40 -3.48
CA LEU A 97 13.75 4.64 -4.21
C LEU A 97 13.87 4.44 -5.72
N ASP A 98 14.98 3.87 -6.21
CA ASP A 98 15.18 3.54 -7.62
C ASP A 98 14.10 2.57 -8.12
N CYS A 99 13.70 1.62 -7.27
CA CYS A 99 12.60 0.72 -7.56
C CYS A 99 11.29 1.45 -7.79
N ILE A 100 10.97 2.44 -6.96
CA ILE A 100 9.68 3.16 -7.01
C ILE A 100 9.69 4.25 -8.09
N LEU A 101 10.84 4.92 -8.31
CA LEU A 101 10.99 5.97 -9.31
C LEU A 101 10.97 5.45 -10.75
N ARG A 102 11.45 4.22 -11.01
CA ARG A 102 11.36 3.56 -12.33
C ARG A 102 9.91 3.40 -12.82
N TYR A 103 8.92 3.32 -11.92
CA TYR A 103 7.50 3.27 -12.28
C TYR A 103 6.92 4.66 -12.61
N ARG A 104 7.35 5.70 -11.89
CA ARG A 104 6.87 7.08 -12.13
C ARG A 104 7.37 7.67 -13.45
N SER A 105 8.52 7.20 -13.94
CA SER A 105 9.12 7.63 -15.21
C SER A 105 8.55 6.91 -16.45
N SER A 106 7.77 5.83 -16.27
CA SER A 106 6.97 5.22 -17.37
C SER A 106 5.57 5.83 -17.53
N ALA A 107 5.18 6.80 -16.69
CA ALA A 107 3.90 7.50 -16.77
C ALA A 107 4.06 8.96 -17.27
N GLY A 108 5.06 9.20 -18.14
CA GLY A 108 5.38 10.51 -18.70
C GLY A 108 5.91 10.41 -20.13
N SER A 109 5.14 9.80 -21.02
CA SER A 109 5.23 9.98 -22.48
C SER A 109 3.96 9.37 -23.09
N GLY A 110 2.95 10.21 -23.28
CA GLY A 110 1.68 9.91 -23.92
C GLY A 110 0.87 11.19 -24.01
#